data_AF-A0A1V6H6T6-F1
#
_entry.id   AF-A0A1V6H6T6-F1
#
_cell.length_a   1.000
_cell.length_b   1.000
_cell.length_c   1.000
_cell.angle_alpha   90.00
_cell.angle_beta   90.00
_cell.angle_gamma   90.00
#
_symmetry.space_group_name_H-M   'P 1'
#
loop_
_entity.id
_entity.type
_entity.pdbx_description
1 polymer ?
#
loop_
_entity_poly.entity_id
_entity_poly.type
_entity_poly.pdbx_seq_one_letter_code
_entity_poly.pdbx_strand_id
1 'polypeptide(L)'
;MDTGVELGDTGVKYVELLINGAIYANSVTDCFYSAATGGMTNCFGLPRTDIRSRYPSIPNALHAGYRFVLDVGVLVELGFNQGFHELTVRAGDYYGNVANIAEIPVVFLCDENQGNQGAYGEIELPVPLGIYAGEITFTGWTLDWEGVNQIHMFVDGNWVGTAVHGFPRPGVSARYPGFPESAGPGWAFDLDAAAFTDGLHLLQVVVEDDLGVETVLGEVPFLLDSYHGGGGAF
;
A
#
# COMPACT_ATOMS: atom_id res chain seq x y z
N MET A 1 3.17 -17.14 16.44
CA MET A 1 3.62 -18.50 16.78
C MET A 1 4.61 -18.37 17.93
N ASP A 2 4.58 -19.36 18.80
CA ASP A 2 4.77 -19.33 20.26
C ASP A 2 6.22 -19.13 20.73
N THR A 3 6.45 -18.09 21.54
CA THR A 3 7.64 -17.96 22.42
C THR A 3 7.32 -18.30 23.89
N GLY A 4 6.19 -18.95 24.15
CA GLY A 4 5.86 -19.67 25.38
C GLY A 4 4.74 -19.04 26.20
N VAL A 5 3.52 -19.57 26.14
CA VAL A 5 2.41 -19.18 27.05
C VAL A 5 2.55 -19.83 28.44
N GLU A 6 3.72 -19.76 29.05
CA GLU A 6 3.93 -20.19 30.44
C GLU A 6 3.72 -19.03 31.42
N LEU A 7 3.23 -19.35 32.62
CA LEU A 7 3.09 -18.41 33.73
C LEU A 7 4.49 -17.91 34.15
N GLY A 8 4.92 -16.79 33.54
CA GLY A 8 6.27 -16.25 33.65
C GLY A 8 6.82 -15.66 32.36
N ASP A 9 6.17 -15.88 31.22
CA ASP A 9 6.57 -15.28 29.95
C ASP A 9 6.37 -13.76 29.99
N THR A 10 7.46 -13.05 29.70
CA THR A 10 7.54 -11.59 29.68
C THR A 10 7.19 -11.02 28.31
N GLY A 11 6.96 -11.91 27.32
CA GLY A 11 6.58 -11.59 25.96
C GLY A 11 7.76 -11.09 25.12
N VAL A 12 7.43 -10.56 23.94
CA VAL A 12 8.43 -9.97 23.04
C VAL A 12 8.99 -8.70 23.67
N LYS A 13 10.31 -8.67 23.86
CA LYS A 13 11.06 -7.51 24.33
C LYS A 13 11.46 -6.60 23.18
N TYR A 14 11.88 -7.19 22.05
CA TYR A 14 12.39 -6.46 20.90
C TYR A 14 12.10 -7.21 19.60
N VAL A 15 12.17 -6.48 18.50
CA VAL A 15 12.13 -7.02 17.15
C VAL A 15 13.39 -6.57 16.42
N GLU A 16 13.91 -7.44 15.58
CA GLU A 16 15.02 -7.17 14.67
C GLU A 16 14.57 -7.37 13.24
N LEU A 17 15.15 -6.56 12.36
CA LEU A 17 15.13 -6.80 10.94
C LEU A 17 16.51 -7.27 10.51
N LEU A 18 16.55 -8.39 9.81
CA LEU A 18 17.75 -8.95 9.22
C LEU A 18 17.65 -8.91 7.70
N ILE A 19 18.80 -8.77 7.05
CA ILE A 19 18.95 -8.91 5.60
C ILE A 19 19.95 -10.05 5.38
N ASN A 20 19.54 -11.11 4.69
CA ASN A 20 20.34 -12.31 4.43
C ASN A 20 20.93 -12.92 5.72
N GLY A 21 20.15 -12.92 6.80
CA GLY A 21 20.54 -13.47 8.10
C GLY A 21 21.47 -12.59 8.95
N ALA A 22 21.88 -11.41 8.47
CA ALA A 22 22.64 -10.42 9.25
C ALA A 22 21.70 -9.34 9.82
N ILE A 23 21.90 -8.92 11.07
CA ILE A 23 21.08 -7.86 11.69
C ILE A 23 21.33 -6.54 10.95
N TYR A 24 20.26 -5.96 10.41
CA TYR A 24 20.25 -4.64 9.82
C TYR A 24 19.80 -3.59 10.84
N ALA A 25 18.73 -3.86 11.59
CA ALA A 25 18.22 -2.96 12.61
C ALA A 25 17.63 -3.71 13.81
N ASN A 26 17.81 -3.15 15.00
CA ASN A 26 17.27 -3.64 16.27
C ASN A 26 16.38 -2.57 16.92
N SER A 27 15.16 -2.96 17.31
CA SER A 27 14.16 -2.00 17.80
C SER A 27 14.48 -1.34 19.15
N VAL A 28 15.51 -1.80 19.85
CA VAL A 28 15.98 -1.21 21.12
C VAL A 28 17.03 -0.14 20.86
N THR A 29 17.97 -0.40 19.94
CA THR A 29 19.11 0.49 19.69
C THR A 29 18.85 1.48 18.58
N ASP A 30 18.02 1.11 17.60
CA ASP A 30 17.88 1.84 16.34
C ASP A 30 16.50 2.49 16.20
N CYS A 31 15.69 2.50 17.27
CA CYS A 31 14.38 3.15 17.26
C CYS A 31 14.51 4.68 17.40
N PHE A 32 13.97 5.42 16.43
CA PHE A 32 13.91 6.88 16.46
C PHE A 32 12.65 7.40 15.76
N TYR A 33 12.31 8.67 16.02
CA TYR A 33 11.28 9.38 15.27
C TYR A 33 11.91 10.11 14.07
N SER A 34 11.37 9.90 12.87
CA SER A 34 11.72 10.68 11.69
C SER A 34 10.50 11.03 10.85
N ALA A 35 10.27 12.34 10.69
CA ALA A 35 9.18 12.87 9.88
C ALA A 35 9.35 12.52 8.39
N ALA A 36 10.60 12.50 7.87
CA ALA A 36 10.89 12.13 6.49
C ALA A 36 10.44 10.70 6.17
N THR A 37 10.58 9.81 7.15
CA THR A 37 10.11 8.43 7.05
C THR A 37 8.69 8.26 7.60
N GLY A 38 7.91 9.32 7.82
CA GLY A 38 6.52 9.23 8.29
C GLY A 38 6.31 8.72 9.73
N GLY A 39 7.27 8.92 10.64
CA GLY A 39 7.08 8.72 12.07
C GLY A 39 8.12 7.83 12.75
N MET A 40 7.68 6.99 13.69
CA MET A 40 8.55 6.06 14.43
C MET A 40 9.16 5.04 13.47
N THR A 41 10.48 4.95 13.44
CA THR A 41 11.26 4.15 12.50
C THR A 41 12.15 3.19 13.26
N ASN A 42 12.17 1.94 12.80
CA ASN A 42 12.87 0.81 13.42
C ASN A 42 12.47 0.62 14.88
N CYS A 43 11.16 0.70 15.16
CA CYS A 43 10.62 0.65 16.51
C CYS A 43 9.66 -0.53 16.68
N PHE A 44 9.59 -1.05 17.91
CA PHE A 44 8.58 -2.00 18.39
C PHE A 44 7.81 -1.34 19.54
N GLY A 45 6.61 -1.85 19.86
CA GLY A 45 5.74 -1.26 20.88
C GLY A 45 4.66 -0.34 20.33
N LEU A 46 4.53 -0.25 19.00
CA LEU A 46 3.58 0.66 18.35
C LEU A 46 2.13 0.20 18.58
N PRO A 47 1.20 1.15 18.81
CA PRO A 47 -0.18 0.81 19.14
C PRO A 47 -0.91 0.14 17.97
N ARG A 48 -1.56 -0.98 18.23
CA ARG A 48 -2.40 -1.78 17.32
C ARG A 48 -3.73 -2.12 17.99
N THR A 49 -4.68 -1.19 17.88
CA THR A 49 -6.02 -1.31 18.47
C THR A 49 -6.83 -2.44 17.85
N ASP A 50 -6.61 -2.71 16.56
CA ASP A 50 -7.19 -3.83 15.83
C ASP A 50 -6.73 -5.18 16.40
N ILE A 51 -5.44 -5.32 16.72
CA ILE A 51 -4.87 -6.52 17.35
C ILE A 51 -5.38 -6.68 18.78
N ARG A 52 -5.42 -5.60 19.57
CA ARG A 52 -5.99 -5.64 20.93
C ARG A 52 -7.45 -6.07 20.92
N SER A 53 -8.24 -5.60 19.95
CA SER A 53 -9.66 -5.93 19.85
C SER A 53 -9.88 -7.40 19.47
N ARG A 54 -9.04 -7.93 18.57
CA ARG A 54 -9.11 -9.33 18.12
C ARG A 54 -8.54 -10.33 19.12
N TYR A 55 -7.52 -9.92 19.89
CA TYR A 55 -6.83 -10.75 20.88
C TYR A 55 -6.78 -10.07 22.26
N PRO A 56 -7.94 -9.84 22.90
CA PRO A 56 -8.02 -9.05 24.13
C PRO A 56 -7.35 -9.73 25.33
N SER A 57 -7.30 -11.07 25.34
CA SER A 57 -6.69 -11.87 26.42
C SER A 57 -5.17 -11.96 26.34
N ILE A 58 -4.55 -11.54 25.23
CA ILE A 58 -3.09 -11.59 25.07
C ILE A 58 -2.47 -10.36 25.75
N PRO A 59 -1.57 -10.53 26.74
CA PRO A 59 -0.82 -9.42 27.33
C PRO A 59 -0.12 -8.60 26.23
N ASN A 60 -0.11 -7.27 26.39
CA ASN A 60 0.56 -6.36 25.45
C ASN A 60 0.08 -6.40 23.99
N ALA A 61 -1.06 -7.03 23.65
CA ALA A 61 -1.62 -7.01 22.29
C ALA A 61 -1.80 -5.59 21.70
N LEU A 62 -2.03 -4.58 22.55
CA LEU A 62 -2.08 -3.18 22.11
C LEU A 62 -0.72 -2.71 21.57
N HIS A 63 0.40 -3.14 22.11
CA HIS A 63 1.74 -2.68 21.75
C HIS A 63 2.48 -3.69 20.86
N ALA A 64 1.74 -4.56 20.16
CA ALA A 64 2.34 -5.59 19.31
C ALA A 64 2.89 -5.05 17.98
N GLY A 65 2.70 -3.77 17.66
CA GLY A 65 3.15 -3.17 16.42
C GLY A 65 4.67 -2.96 16.39
N TYR A 66 5.26 -3.24 15.23
CA TYR A 66 6.62 -2.84 14.89
C TYR A 66 6.64 -2.19 13.51
N ARG A 67 7.67 -1.40 13.25
CA ARG A 67 7.91 -0.74 11.97
C ARG A 67 9.40 -0.61 11.71
N PHE A 68 9.84 -1.09 10.56
CA PHE A 68 11.19 -0.86 10.04
C PHE A 68 11.10 -0.12 8.72
N VAL A 69 12.04 0.78 8.48
CA VAL A 69 12.15 1.53 7.23
C VAL A 69 13.51 1.25 6.63
N LEU A 70 13.50 0.88 5.35
CA LEU A 70 14.69 0.62 4.57
C LEU A 70 14.67 1.53 3.36
N ASP A 71 15.82 2.09 3.04
CA ASP A 71 16.07 2.75 1.77
C ASP A 71 16.95 1.80 0.95
N VAL A 72 16.38 1.26 -0.14
CA VAL A 72 17.08 0.28 -0.98
C VAL A 72 18.27 0.92 -1.70
N GLY A 73 18.18 2.20 -2.07
CA GLY A 73 19.29 2.95 -2.66
C GLY A 73 20.47 3.02 -1.69
N VAL A 74 20.22 3.44 -0.45
CA VAL A 74 21.25 3.48 0.61
C VAL A 74 21.82 2.09 0.89
N LEU A 75 20.98 1.04 0.92
CA LEU A 75 21.46 -0.33 1.11
C LEU A 75 22.44 -0.75 0.02
N VAL A 76 22.15 -0.44 -1.25
CA VAL A 76 23.08 -0.77 -2.34
C VAL A 76 24.36 0.05 -2.25
N GLU A 77 24.30 1.33 -1.88
CA GLU A 77 25.49 2.16 -1.62
C GLU A 77 26.35 1.61 -0.46
N LEU A 78 25.71 1.02 0.56
CA LEU A 78 26.37 0.36 1.68
C LEU A 78 26.94 -1.03 1.32
N GLY A 79 26.82 -1.45 0.06
CA GLY A 79 27.44 -2.66 -0.47
C GLY A 79 26.55 -3.90 -0.49
N PHE A 80 25.24 -3.76 -0.28
CA PHE A 80 24.31 -4.84 -0.62
C PHE A 80 24.22 -4.96 -2.15
N ASN A 81 24.53 -6.15 -2.68
CA ASN A 81 24.45 -6.39 -4.12
C ASN A 81 23.02 -6.18 -4.61
N GLN A 82 22.83 -5.76 -5.86
CA GLN A 82 21.51 -5.87 -6.48
C GLN A 82 21.13 -7.34 -6.67
N GLY A 83 19.83 -7.65 -6.65
CA GLY A 83 19.29 -8.99 -6.82
C GLY A 83 18.52 -9.48 -5.59
N PHE A 84 18.44 -10.79 -5.42
CA PHE A 84 17.64 -11.41 -4.38
C PHE A 84 18.24 -11.21 -2.99
N HIS A 85 17.38 -10.79 -2.06
CA HIS A 85 17.64 -10.75 -0.63
C HIS A 85 16.49 -11.41 0.12
N GLU A 86 16.79 -11.90 1.31
CA GLU A 86 15.78 -12.33 2.26
C GLU A 86 15.74 -11.35 3.42
N LEU A 87 14.59 -10.72 3.63
CA LEU A 87 14.30 -9.98 4.84
C LEU A 87 13.76 -10.95 5.89
N THR A 88 14.37 -10.98 7.06
CA THR A 88 13.86 -11.76 8.19
C THR A 88 13.42 -10.82 9.28
N VAL A 89 12.18 -10.96 9.74
CA VAL A 89 11.72 -10.33 10.97
C VAL A 89 11.92 -11.32 12.10
N ARG A 90 12.73 -10.96 13.11
CA ARG A 90 13.04 -11.80 14.26
C ARG A 90 12.55 -11.15 15.54
N ALA A 91 11.80 -11.87 16.36
CA ALA A 91 11.37 -11.41 17.68
C ALA A 91 12.27 -12.02 18.77
N GLY A 92 12.60 -11.24 19.80
CA GLY A 92 13.35 -11.71 20.96
C GLY A 92 12.66 -11.36 22.28
N ASP A 93 12.81 -12.24 23.27
CA ASP A 93 12.23 -12.06 24.62
C ASP A 93 13.23 -11.44 25.61
N TYR A 94 12.85 -11.36 26.90
CA TYR A 94 13.72 -10.83 27.95
C TYR A 94 14.81 -11.79 28.42
N TYR A 95 14.72 -13.08 28.07
CA TYR A 95 15.66 -14.12 28.46
C TYR A 95 16.70 -14.42 27.36
N GLY A 96 16.58 -13.75 26.21
CA GLY A 96 17.49 -13.89 25.08
C GLY A 96 17.07 -14.98 24.09
N ASN A 97 15.88 -15.56 24.24
CA ASN A 97 15.33 -16.46 23.23
C ASN A 97 14.88 -15.63 22.03
N VAL A 98 15.04 -16.19 20.83
CA VAL A 98 14.67 -15.55 19.57
C VAL A 98 13.90 -16.49 18.66
N ALA A 99 13.01 -15.93 17.84
CA ALA A 99 12.29 -16.66 16.80
C ALA A 99 12.14 -15.80 15.54
N ASN A 100 12.40 -16.38 14.37
CA ASN A 100 12.04 -15.76 13.09
C ASN A 100 10.51 -15.82 12.94
N ILE A 101 9.86 -14.67 12.82
CA ILE A 101 8.40 -14.56 12.72
C ILE A 101 7.92 -14.27 11.29
N ALA A 102 8.82 -13.84 10.41
CA ALA A 102 8.58 -13.73 8.98
C ALA A 102 9.90 -13.82 8.20
N GLU A 103 9.87 -14.47 7.04
CA GLU A 103 10.95 -14.52 6.05
C GLU A 103 10.34 -14.07 4.71
N ILE A 104 10.85 -12.98 4.15
CA ILE A 104 10.25 -12.26 3.03
C ILE A 104 11.32 -12.13 1.94
N PRO A 105 11.23 -12.88 0.84
CA PRO A 105 12.12 -12.68 -0.29
C PRO A 105 11.79 -11.35 -0.97
N VAL A 106 12.82 -10.56 -1.23
CA VAL A 106 12.75 -9.27 -1.92
C VAL A 106 13.85 -9.19 -2.98
N VAL A 107 13.71 -8.28 -3.93
CA VAL A 107 14.76 -7.97 -4.90
C VAL A 107 15.19 -6.52 -4.69
N PHE A 108 16.47 -6.30 -4.41
CA PHE A 108 17.04 -4.95 -4.37
C PHE A 108 17.51 -4.58 -5.77
N LEU A 109 17.00 -3.47 -6.28
CA LEU A 109 17.37 -2.93 -7.58
C LEU A 109 17.72 -1.46 -7.38
N CYS A 110 18.80 -1.02 -8.01
CA CYS A 110 19.06 0.41 -8.10
C CYS A 110 18.11 1.00 -9.13
N ASP A 111 17.33 1.98 -8.69
CA ASP A 111 16.47 2.82 -9.51
C ASP A 111 17.24 3.46 -10.69
N GLU A 112 18.50 3.86 -10.48
CA GLU A 112 19.32 4.48 -11.55
C GLU A 112 19.55 3.59 -12.80
N ASN A 113 19.32 2.28 -12.70
CA ASN A 113 19.40 1.34 -13.85
C ASN A 113 18.03 0.80 -14.29
N GLN A 114 16.95 1.19 -13.64
CA GLN A 114 15.59 0.96 -14.09
C GLN A 114 15.03 2.31 -14.48
N GLY A 115 15.09 2.66 -15.77
CA GLY A 115 14.44 3.89 -16.25
C GLY A 115 13.00 4.00 -15.76
N ASN A 116 12.44 5.23 -15.79
CA ASN A 116 11.12 5.60 -15.30
C ASN A 116 10.16 4.43 -15.02
N GLN A 117 9.85 4.19 -13.74
CA GLN A 117 8.97 3.11 -13.34
C GLN A 117 7.52 3.54 -13.49
N GLY A 118 6.74 2.70 -14.16
CA GLY A 118 5.32 3.00 -14.34
C GLY A 118 4.55 3.11 -13.02
N ALA A 119 3.58 4.04 -13.01
CA ALA A 119 2.65 4.24 -11.92
C ALA A 119 1.98 2.94 -11.43
N TYR A 120 1.63 2.91 -10.14
CA TYR A 120 0.88 1.82 -9.54
C TYR A 120 -0.23 2.35 -8.63
N GLY A 121 -1.24 1.53 -8.41
CA GLY A 121 -2.42 1.93 -7.65
C GLY A 121 -3.56 0.94 -7.76
N GLU A 122 -4.76 1.40 -7.45
CA GLU A 122 -5.95 0.56 -7.42
C GLU A 122 -7.18 1.33 -7.91
N ILE A 123 -8.00 0.64 -8.71
CA ILE A 123 -9.35 1.09 -9.09
C ILE A 123 -10.32 0.55 -8.03
N GLU A 124 -10.96 1.44 -7.29
CA GLU A 124 -11.89 1.08 -6.21
C GLU A 124 -13.34 1.03 -6.69
N LEU A 125 -13.72 2.00 -7.54
CA LEU A 125 -15.01 2.03 -8.24
C LEU A 125 -14.79 2.29 -9.73
N PRO A 126 -15.45 1.54 -10.62
CA PRO A 126 -16.44 0.50 -10.33
C PRO A 126 -15.79 -0.78 -9.76
N VAL A 127 -16.58 -1.62 -9.12
CA VAL A 127 -16.16 -2.98 -8.76
C VAL A 127 -16.44 -3.94 -9.92
N PRO A 128 -15.66 -5.03 -10.08
CA PRO A 128 -15.88 -6.01 -11.13
C PRO A 128 -17.33 -6.53 -11.15
N LEU A 129 -17.99 -6.38 -12.29
CA LEU A 129 -19.38 -6.77 -12.56
C LEU A 129 -20.43 -6.06 -11.67
N GLY A 130 -20.08 -4.91 -11.07
CA GLY A 130 -21.06 -4.05 -10.40
C GLY A 130 -22.09 -3.50 -11.39
N ILE A 131 -23.32 -3.28 -10.94
CA ILE A 131 -24.42 -2.73 -11.76
C ILE A 131 -24.62 -1.27 -11.39
N TYR A 132 -24.63 -0.40 -12.38
CA TYR A 132 -24.69 1.06 -12.22
C TYR A 132 -25.70 1.70 -13.19
N ALA A 133 -26.14 2.91 -12.86
CA ALA A 133 -27.06 3.71 -13.67
C ALA A 133 -26.93 5.21 -13.33
N GLY A 134 -27.31 6.09 -14.25
CA GLY A 134 -27.26 7.55 -14.04
C GLY A 134 -25.82 8.09 -14.00
N GLU A 135 -25.55 9.03 -13.10
CA GLU A 135 -24.19 9.51 -12.86
C GLU A 135 -23.41 8.54 -11.96
N ILE A 136 -22.23 8.12 -12.42
CA ILE A 136 -21.37 7.16 -11.73
C ILE A 136 -20.03 7.82 -11.45
N THR A 137 -19.64 7.88 -10.18
CA THR A 137 -18.30 8.33 -9.80
C THR A 137 -17.34 7.14 -9.75
N PHE A 138 -16.43 7.07 -10.71
CA PHE A 138 -15.28 6.18 -10.65
C PHE A 138 -14.24 6.76 -9.71
N THR A 139 -13.60 5.90 -8.93
CA THR A 139 -12.63 6.33 -7.92
C THR A 139 -11.52 5.32 -7.78
N GLY A 140 -10.38 5.81 -7.31
CA GLY A 140 -9.26 4.98 -6.93
C GLY A 140 -8.16 5.80 -6.31
N TRP A 141 -6.96 5.22 -6.33
CA TRP A 141 -5.73 5.91 -5.99
C TRP A 141 -4.60 5.46 -6.90
N THR A 142 -3.61 6.31 -7.09
CA THR A 142 -2.39 6.00 -7.85
C THR A 142 -1.20 6.74 -7.24
N LEU A 143 -0.02 6.20 -7.47
CA LEU A 143 1.27 6.70 -7.03
C LEU A 143 2.29 6.45 -8.14
N ASP A 144 3.15 7.43 -8.34
CA ASP A 144 4.28 7.36 -9.26
C ASP A 144 5.47 8.10 -8.62
N TRP A 145 6.70 7.63 -8.84
CA TRP A 145 7.87 8.22 -8.21
C TRP A 145 8.25 9.56 -8.85
N GLU A 146 8.07 9.65 -10.17
CA GLU A 146 8.26 10.85 -10.98
C GLU A 146 7.12 11.85 -10.78
N GLY A 147 5.95 11.38 -10.34
CA GLY A 147 4.75 12.16 -10.10
C GLY A 147 3.66 11.89 -11.13
N VAL A 148 2.41 12.05 -10.74
CA VAL A 148 1.23 11.77 -11.56
C VAL A 148 0.77 13.04 -12.26
N ASN A 149 0.95 13.07 -13.58
CA ASN A 149 0.53 14.19 -14.42
C ASN A 149 -0.96 14.09 -14.74
N GLN A 150 -1.38 13.02 -15.42
CA GLN A 150 -2.78 12.80 -15.83
C GLN A 150 -3.25 11.37 -15.58
N ILE A 151 -4.57 11.21 -15.44
CA ILE A 151 -5.21 9.90 -15.32
C ILE A 151 -6.33 9.82 -16.36
N HIS A 152 -6.07 9.12 -17.44
CA HIS A 152 -6.98 8.95 -18.55
C HIS A 152 -7.96 7.81 -18.31
N MET A 153 -9.22 8.06 -18.64
CA MET A 153 -10.31 7.11 -18.52
C MET A 153 -10.74 6.65 -19.90
N PHE A 154 -10.84 5.33 -20.09
CA PHE A 154 -11.35 4.71 -21.30
C PHE A 154 -12.50 3.78 -20.97
N VAL A 155 -13.59 3.86 -21.71
CA VAL A 155 -14.70 2.89 -21.64
C VAL A 155 -14.82 2.20 -23.00
N ASP A 156 -14.72 0.87 -22.99
CA ASP A 156 -14.69 0.01 -24.19
C ASP A 156 -13.62 0.44 -25.19
N GLY A 157 -12.46 0.89 -24.68
CA GLY A 157 -11.34 1.38 -25.48
C GLY A 157 -11.50 2.80 -26.03
N ASN A 158 -12.62 3.47 -25.77
CA ASN A 158 -12.82 4.87 -26.17
C ASN A 158 -12.45 5.80 -25.02
N TRP A 159 -11.66 6.82 -25.29
CA TRP A 159 -11.34 7.85 -24.30
C TRP A 159 -12.60 8.62 -23.89
N VAL A 160 -12.88 8.69 -22.59
CA VAL A 160 -14.06 9.37 -22.03
C VAL A 160 -13.72 10.61 -21.22
N GLY A 161 -12.44 10.82 -20.87
CA GLY A 161 -12.00 11.99 -20.14
C GLY A 161 -10.74 11.76 -19.31
N THR A 162 -10.40 12.77 -18.52
CA THR A 162 -9.29 12.74 -17.55
C THR A 162 -9.87 12.93 -16.15
N ALA A 163 -9.46 12.09 -15.20
CA ALA A 163 -9.90 12.20 -13.80
C ALA A 163 -9.24 13.38 -13.08
N VAL A 164 -9.91 13.88 -12.06
CA VAL A 164 -9.31 14.80 -11.09
C VAL A 164 -8.55 13.98 -10.07
N HIS A 165 -7.31 14.35 -9.77
CA HIS A 165 -6.46 13.70 -8.77
C HIS A 165 -6.00 14.70 -7.69
N GLY A 166 -5.23 14.24 -6.71
CA GLY A 166 -4.82 15.04 -5.56
C GLY A 166 -5.72 14.90 -4.32
N PHE A 167 -6.65 13.94 -4.33
CA PHE A 167 -7.56 13.75 -3.19
C PHE A 167 -6.87 12.98 -2.05
N PRO A 168 -7.03 13.42 -0.79
CA PRO A 168 -6.42 12.75 0.35
C PRO A 168 -7.02 11.36 0.57
N ARG A 169 -6.15 10.35 0.72
CA ARG A 169 -6.54 8.98 1.10
C ARG A 169 -5.69 8.53 2.29
N PRO A 170 -6.10 8.82 3.53
CA PRO A 170 -5.28 8.57 4.72
C PRO A 170 -4.79 7.14 4.87
N GLY A 171 -5.57 6.15 4.43
CA GLY A 171 -5.16 4.74 4.42
C GLY A 171 -3.98 4.45 3.51
N VAL A 172 -3.94 5.08 2.33
CA VAL A 172 -2.85 4.98 1.35
C VAL A 172 -1.64 5.75 1.87
N SER A 173 -1.82 7.00 2.34
CA SER A 173 -0.75 7.82 2.93
C SER A 173 -0.05 7.12 4.10
N ALA A 174 -0.81 6.42 4.95
CA ALA A 174 -0.27 5.66 6.07
C ALA A 174 0.49 4.40 5.64
N ARG A 175 0.12 3.80 4.49
CA ARG A 175 0.76 2.61 3.92
C ARG A 175 2.03 2.96 3.14
N TYR A 176 2.06 4.12 2.50
CA TYR A 176 3.19 4.62 1.71
C TYR A 176 3.76 5.93 2.28
N PRO A 177 4.25 5.94 3.53
CA PRO A 177 4.82 7.13 4.14
C PRO A 177 6.12 7.53 3.43
N GLY A 178 6.19 8.77 2.96
CA GLY A 178 7.39 9.33 2.29
C GLY A 178 7.48 9.04 0.79
N PHE A 179 6.54 8.29 0.21
CA PHE A 179 6.43 8.16 -1.24
C PHE A 179 5.95 9.51 -1.84
N PRO A 180 6.49 9.96 -2.99
CA PRO A 180 6.03 11.17 -3.67
C PRO A 180 4.51 11.22 -3.82
N GLU A 181 3.91 12.39 -3.60
CA GLU A 181 2.45 12.60 -3.73
C GLU A 181 1.55 11.74 -2.82
N SER A 182 2.10 11.00 -1.85
CA SER A 182 1.30 10.15 -0.95
C SER A 182 0.33 10.92 -0.05
N ALA A 183 0.41 12.26 0.00
CA ALA A 183 -0.57 13.13 0.65
C ALA A 183 -1.91 13.25 -0.11
N GLY A 184 -1.91 13.06 -1.43
CA GLY A 184 -3.08 13.20 -2.29
C GLY A 184 -3.18 12.13 -3.38
N PRO A 185 -3.05 10.82 -3.08
CA PRO A 185 -2.95 9.80 -4.11
C PRO A 185 -4.30 9.45 -4.75
N GLY A 186 -5.41 9.98 -4.21
CA GLY A 186 -6.75 9.66 -4.66
C GLY A 186 -7.15 10.38 -5.94
N TRP A 187 -7.95 9.72 -6.77
CA TRP A 187 -8.56 10.29 -7.96
C TRP A 187 -10.05 9.96 -8.05
N ALA A 188 -10.79 10.80 -8.79
CA ALA A 188 -12.21 10.63 -9.07
C ALA A 188 -12.57 11.13 -10.48
N PHE A 189 -13.52 10.44 -11.10
CA PHE A 189 -14.07 10.78 -12.41
C PHE A 189 -15.57 10.49 -12.47
N ASP A 190 -16.37 11.48 -12.86
CA ASP A 190 -17.82 11.31 -13.02
C ASP A 190 -18.16 10.93 -14.47
N LEU A 191 -18.83 9.80 -14.63
CA LEU A 191 -19.34 9.29 -15.90
C LEU A 191 -20.86 9.43 -15.94
N ASP A 192 -21.39 10.08 -16.98
CA ASP A 192 -22.81 10.02 -17.30
C ASP A 192 -23.12 8.74 -18.08
N ALA A 193 -23.74 7.76 -17.42
CA ALA A 193 -24.11 6.49 -18.02
C ALA A 193 -25.15 6.63 -19.15
N ALA A 194 -25.89 7.75 -19.22
CA ALA A 194 -26.87 7.97 -20.27
C ALA A 194 -26.22 8.09 -21.67
N ALA A 195 -24.90 8.33 -21.73
CA ALA A 195 -24.14 8.33 -22.98
C ALA A 195 -23.81 6.91 -23.50
N PHE A 196 -24.13 5.85 -22.75
CA PHE A 196 -23.79 4.47 -23.04
C PHE A 196 -25.06 3.61 -23.13
N THR A 197 -24.98 2.49 -23.85
CA THR A 197 -26.06 1.51 -23.91
C THR A 197 -26.06 0.62 -22.68
N ASP A 198 -27.23 0.18 -22.20
CA ASP A 198 -27.27 -0.84 -21.15
C ASP A 198 -26.53 -2.12 -21.58
N GLY A 199 -25.76 -2.72 -20.67
CA GLY A 199 -24.93 -3.89 -20.96
C GLY A 199 -23.61 -3.93 -20.19
N LEU A 200 -22.75 -4.87 -20.59
CA LEU A 200 -21.40 -5.02 -20.05
C LEU A 200 -20.45 -4.03 -20.75
N HIS A 201 -19.73 -3.27 -19.93
CA HIS A 201 -18.69 -2.32 -20.33
C HIS A 201 -17.37 -2.65 -19.65
N LEU A 202 -16.26 -2.16 -20.22
CA LEU A 202 -14.93 -2.28 -19.65
C LEU A 202 -14.33 -0.89 -19.40
N LEU A 203 -14.10 -0.55 -18.14
CA LEU A 203 -13.27 0.59 -17.77
C LEU A 203 -11.80 0.18 -17.90
N GLN A 204 -10.99 1.01 -18.57
CA GLN A 204 -9.53 0.97 -18.49
C GLN A 204 -9.04 2.31 -17.96
N VAL A 205 -8.10 2.26 -17.01
CA VAL A 205 -7.47 3.45 -16.43
C VAL A 205 -6.00 3.47 -16.82
N VAL A 206 -5.55 4.59 -17.38
CA VAL A 206 -4.17 4.81 -17.80
C VAL A 206 -3.63 6.04 -17.08
N VAL A 207 -2.45 5.91 -16.48
CA VAL A 207 -1.79 7.00 -15.75
C VAL A 207 -0.61 7.47 -16.58
N GLU A 208 -0.54 8.77 -16.85
CA GLU A 208 0.63 9.47 -17.43
C GLU A 208 1.39 10.13 -16.28
N ASP A 209 2.70 9.86 -16.20
CA ASP A 209 3.59 10.52 -15.23
C ASP A 209 4.17 11.85 -15.75
N ASP A 210 4.91 12.56 -14.89
CA ASP A 210 5.54 13.85 -15.23
C ASP A 210 6.64 13.74 -16.31
N LEU A 211 7.11 12.54 -16.65
CA LEU A 211 8.03 12.29 -17.76
C LEU A 211 7.31 11.84 -19.04
N GLY A 212 5.98 11.69 -19.00
CA GLY A 212 5.13 11.32 -20.13
C GLY A 212 5.09 9.83 -20.44
N VAL A 213 5.48 8.96 -19.50
CA VAL A 213 5.28 7.51 -19.65
C VAL A 213 3.86 7.16 -19.21
N GLU A 214 3.20 6.35 -20.03
CA GLU A 214 1.86 5.85 -19.76
C GLU A 214 1.91 4.45 -19.16
N THR A 215 1.17 4.25 -18.06
CA THR A 215 0.99 2.96 -17.41
C THR A 215 -0.47 2.60 -17.34
N VAL A 216 -0.84 1.42 -17.85
CA VAL A 216 -2.18 0.86 -17.65
C VAL A 216 -2.30 0.42 -16.21
N LEU A 217 -3.05 1.18 -15.41
CA LEU A 217 -3.29 0.91 -13.99
C LEU A 217 -4.13 -0.36 -13.81
N GLY A 218 -5.09 -0.58 -14.71
CA GLY A 218 -5.91 -1.77 -14.72
C GLY A 218 -7.17 -1.63 -15.57
N GLU A 219 -7.91 -2.73 -15.65
CA GLU A 219 -9.19 -2.82 -16.34
C GLU A 219 -10.25 -3.43 -15.43
N VAL A 220 -11.44 -2.86 -15.41
CA VAL A 220 -12.56 -3.34 -14.58
C VAL A 220 -13.84 -3.45 -15.42
N PRO A 221 -14.40 -4.66 -15.59
CA PRO A 221 -15.69 -4.80 -16.24
C PRO A 221 -16.81 -4.35 -15.31
N PHE A 222 -17.82 -3.65 -15.81
CA PHE A 222 -19.00 -3.21 -15.06
C PHE A 222 -20.25 -3.27 -15.94
N LEU A 223 -21.44 -3.31 -15.33
CA LEU A 223 -22.71 -3.32 -16.04
C LEU A 223 -23.42 -1.98 -15.90
N LEU A 224 -24.01 -1.52 -17.01
CA LEU A 224 -24.97 -0.43 -17.03
C LEU A 224 -26.38 -1.00 -17.18
N ASP A 225 -27.29 -0.56 -16.30
CA ASP A 225 -28.70 -0.93 -16.35
C ASP A 225 -29.60 0.25 -15.94
N SER A 226 -30.07 0.99 -16.94
CA SER A 226 -30.97 2.12 -16.76
C SER A 226 -32.36 1.76 -16.20
N TYR A 227 -32.76 0.48 -16.21
CA TYR A 227 -34.11 0.06 -15.83
C TYR A 227 -34.29 -0.09 -14.30
N HIS A 228 -33.19 -0.25 -13.54
CA HIS A 228 -33.25 -0.44 -12.08
C HIS A 228 -32.99 0.81 -11.23
N GLY A 229 -32.62 1.95 -11.83
CA GLY A 229 -32.37 3.23 -11.13
C GLY A 229 -33.64 3.99 -10.69
N GLY A 230 -34.84 3.50 -11.02
CA GLY A 230 -36.13 4.17 -10.76
C GLY A 230 -36.92 3.67 -9.54
N GLY A 231 -36.27 3.06 -8.54
CA GLY A 231 -36.95 2.38 -7.43
C GLY A 231 -36.61 2.87 -6.02
N GLY A 232 -37.37 3.85 -5.51
CA GLY A 232 -37.70 3.95 -4.09
C GLY A 232 -36.95 4.99 -3.25
N ALA A 233 -37.63 6.10 -2.98
CA ALA A 233 -37.37 6.92 -1.80
C ALA A 233 -37.57 6.11 -0.51
N PHE A 234 -36.68 6.32 0.46
CA PHE A 234 -36.95 6.20 1.90
C PHE A 234 -36.59 7.51 2.57
#